data_AF-A0A1W1DUU5-F1
#
_entry.id   AF-A0A1W1DUU5-F1
#
_cell.length_a   1.000
_cell.length_b   1.000
_cell.length_c   1.000
_cell.angle_alpha   90.00
_cell.angle_beta   90.00
_cell.angle_gamma   90.00
#
_symmetry.space_group_name_H-M   'P 1'
#
loop_
_entity.id
_entity.type
_entity.pdbx_description
1 polymer ?
#
loop_
_entity_poly.entity_id
_entity_poly.type
_entity_poly.pdbx_seq_one_letter_code
_entity_poly.pdbx_strand_id
1 'polypeptide(L)'
;MVLGNHDFHLLACSLGGLKPNSKDTFTDVMQAEDRHLLIDFLLQQPLVIKHKEALLVHAGIPPSWGENTVFKQSSIVEQYLQSNDVGAFINNMYDNRPYTWSNDLNEMDACRYTINACMRMRFCKADDTLEFDHKMNHDTAPEGFKAWFLHDNRVLKETDIFFGHWSTLSKVGQAHVYPMDQGCAWGGRLSVIRLEDRQIFSVNC
;
A
#
# COMPACT_ATOMS: atom_id res chain seq x y z
N MET A 1 -2.88 11.12 5.55
CA MET A 1 -3.42 9.85 5.02
C MET A 1 -2.26 9.10 4.39
N VAL A 2 -2.33 7.78 4.22
CA VAL A 2 -1.36 7.06 3.38
C VAL A 2 -2.00 6.76 2.03
N LEU A 3 -1.22 6.88 0.96
CA LEU A 3 -1.70 6.66 -0.41
C LEU A 3 -1.88 5.16 -0.69
N GLY A 4 -3.05 4.77 -1.20
CA GLY A 4 -3.36 3.39 -1.55
C GLY A 4 -3.40 3.11 -3.06
N ASN A 5 -3.58 1.83 -3.42
CA ASN A 5 -3.58 1.41 -4.82
C ASN A 5 -4.73 1.98 -5.65
N HIS A 6 -5.91 2.19 -5.04
CA HIS A 6 -7.05 2.82 -5.73
C HIS A 6 -6.86 4.34 -5.90
N ASP A 7 -6.22 4.99 -4.92
CA ASP A 7 -5.84 6.41 -5.04
C ASP A 7 -4.81 6.59 -6.16
N PHE A 8 -3.80 5.71 -6.21
CA PHE A 8 -2.80 5.70 -7.27
C PHE A 8 -3.41 5.41 -8.64
N HIS A 9 -4.40 4.51 -8.72
CA HIS A 9 -5.15 4.24 -9.95
C HIS A 9 -5.94 5.47 -10.42
N LEU A 10 -6.58 6.20 -9.50
CA LEU A 10 -7.23 7.47 -9.80
C LEU A 10 -6.23 8.51 -10.35
N LEU A 11 -5.04 8.60 -9.75
CA LEU A 11 -3.95 9.46 -10.27
C LEU A 11 -3.51 9.04 -11.68
N ALA A 12 -3.36 7.74 -11.93
CA ALA A 12 -3.04 7.21 -13.26
C ALA A 12 -4.11 7.54 -14.31
N CYS A 13 -5.39 7.46 -13.93
CA CYS A 13 -6.49 7.85 -14.80
C CYS A 13 -6.57 9.36 -15.04
N SER A 14 -6.18 10.17 -14.06
CA SER A 14 -6.30 11.63 -14.13
C SER A 14 -5.10 12.30 -14.81
N LEU A 15 -3.90 11.75 -14.62
CA LEU A 15 -2.62 12.37 -15.02
C LEU A 15 -1.81 11.51 -15.99
N GLY A 16 -1.93 10.18 -15.91
CA GLY A 16 -1.17 9.25 -16.76
C GLY A 16 -1.80 8.96 -18.13
N GLY A 17 -3.09 9.28 -18.31
CA GLY A 17 -3.80 8.95 -19.54
C GLY A 17 -4.29 7.50 -19.61
N LEU A 18 -4.22 6.77 -18.48
CA LEU A 18 -4.94 5.51 -18.33
C LEU A 18 -6.45 5.78 -18.38
N LYS A 19 -7.22 4.91 -19.03
CA LYS A 19 -8.68 5.03 -19.03
C LYS A 19 -9.27 4.30 -17.82
N PRO A 20 -10.20 4.90 -17.07
CA PRO A 20 -10.96 4.19 -16.05
C PRO A 20 -11.66 2.97 -16.66
N ASN A 21 -11.71 1.88 -15.90
CA ASN A 21 -12.49 0.70 -16.25
C ASN A 21 -13.97 0.91 -15.91
N SER A 22 -14.85 0.07 -16.45
CA SER A 22 -16.30 0.16 -16.21
C SER A 22 -16.74 -0.05 -14.75
N LYS A 23 -15.84 -0.57 -13.90
CA LYS A 23 -16.08 -0.79 -12.47
C LYS A 23 -15.54 0.35 -11.59
N ASP A 24 -14.76 1.27 -12.15
CA ASP A 24 -14.19 2.37 -11.39
C ASP A 24 -15.27 3.44 -11.16
N THR A 25 -15.35 3.96 -9.94
CA THR A 25 -16.35 4.97 -9.52
C THR A 25 -15.73 6.36 -9.44
N PHE A 26 -14.79 6.67 -10.35
CA PHE A 26 -13.97 7.89 -10.31
C PHE A 26 -14.63 9.11 -10.96
N THR A 27 -15.74 8.91 -11.69
CA THR A 27 -16.38 9.96 -12.50
C THR A 27 -16.66 11.22 -11.71
N ASP A 28 -17.22 11.11 -10.51
CA ASP A 28 -17.57 12.26 -9.67
C ASP A 28 -16.33 13.08 -9.30
N VAL A 29 -15.20 12.43 -9.02
CA VAL A 29 -13.93 13.11 -8.69
C VAL A 29 -13.31 13.73 -9.94
N MET A 30 -13.28 13.00 -11.07
CA MET A 30 -12.66 13.47 -12.31
C MET A 30 -13.44 14.61 -13.00
N GLN A 31 -14.74 14.70 -12.74
CA GLN A 31 -15.63 15.72 -13.30
C GLN A 31 -15.96 16.86 -12.34
N ALA A 32 -15.52 16.78 -11.08
CA ALA A 32 -15.70 17.84 -10.11
C ALA A 32 -15.06 19.16 -10.58
N GLU A 33 -15.70 20.28 -10.27
CA GLU A 33 -15.20 21.62 -10.61
C GLU A 33 -13.85 21.91 -9.92
N ASP A 34 -13.68 21.37 -8.70
CA ASP A 34 -12.48 21.46 -7.87
C ASP A 34 -11.56 20.24 -7.99
N ARG A 35 -11.70 19.40 -9.03
CA ARG A 35 -10.89 18.18 -9.23
C ARG A 35 -9.38 18.39 -9.08
N HIS A 36 -8.88 19.57 -9.47
CA HIS A 36 -7.47 19.90 -9.37
C HIS A 36 -7.01 19.91 -7.91
N LEU A 37 -7.81 20.46 -6.99
CA LEU A 37 -7.51 20.44 -5.55
C LEU A 37 -7.51 19.01 -4.98
N LEU A 38 -8.44 18.17 -5.45
CA LEU A 38 -8.54 16.77 -5.02
C LEU A 38 -7.33 15.95 -5.47
N ILE A 39 -6.92 16.11 -6.73
CA ILE A 39 -5.75 15.44 -7.29
C ILE A 39 -4.47 15.97 -6.64
N ASP A 40 -4.32 17.29 -6.49
CA ASP A 40 -3.17 17.89 -5.82
C ASP A 40 -3.06 17.40 -4.38
N PHE A 41 -4.17 17.27 -3.64
CA PHE A 41 -4.18 16.69 -2.30
C PHE A 41 -3.62 15.26 -2.28
N LEU A 42 -4.01 14.41 -3.24
CA LEU A 42 -3.54 13.04 -3.34
C LEU A 42 -2.04 12.97 -3.67
N LEU A 43 -1.53 13.83 -4.54
CA LEU A 43 -0.11 13.92 -4.88
C LEU A 43 0.79 14.28 -3.68
N GLN A 44 0.23 14.94 -2.66
CA GLN A 44 0.95 15.29 -1.44
C GLN A 44 0.89 14.21 -0.35
N GLN A 45 0.15 13.11 -0.54
CA GLN A 45 0.04 12.08 0.50
C GLN A 45 1.28 11.17 0.53
N PRO A 46 1.80 10.85 1.73
CA PRO A 46 2.90 9.92 1.90
C PRO A 46 2.48 8.47 1.60
N LEU A 47 3.45 7.62 1.29
CA LEU A 47 3.24 6.17 1.22
C LEU A 47 3.25 5.53 2.62
N VAL A 48 4.05 6.09 3.53
CA VAL A 48 4.21 5.60 4.91
C VAL A 48 4.24 6.75 5.89
N ILE A 49 3.51 6.64 6.99
CA ILE A 49 3.53 7.62 8.09
C ILE A 49 4.13 6.96 9.33
N LYS A 50 5.09 7.64 9.97
CA LYS A 50 5.50 7.33 11.35
C LYS A 50 4.62 8.10 12.33
N HIS A 51 4.04 7.39 13.30
CA HIS A 51 3.40 8.03 14.45
C HIS A 51 3.90 7.37 15.74
N LYS A 52 4.74 8.09 16.50
CA LYS A 52 5.50 7.52 17.62
C LYS A 52 6.31 6.30 17.12
N GLU A 53 6.18 5.15 17.75
CA GLU A 53 6.85 3.90 17.37
C GLU A 53 6.04 3.05 16.36
N ALA A 54 4.93 3.58 15.83
CA ALA A 54 4.09 2.88 14.88
C ALA A 54 4.29 3.37 13.45
N LEU A 55 4.12 2.46 12.50
CA LEU A 55 4.10 2.75 11.07
C LEU A 55 2.70 2.49 10.51
N LEU A 56 2.22 3.42 9.69
CA LEU A 56 1.00 3.29 8.93
C LEU A 56 1.37 3.19 7.45
N VAL A 57 0.84 2.18 6.76
CA VAL A 57 1.10 1.90 5.33
C VAL A 57 -0.15 1.29 4.71
N HIS A 58 -0.42 1.47 3.42
CA HIS A 58 -1.66 0.95 2.83
C HIS A 58 -1.72 -0.58 2.78
N ALA A 59 -0.64 -1.27 2.39
CA ALA A 59 -0.61 -2.73 2.27
C ALA A 59 0.41 -3.42 3.19
N GLY A 60 1.70 -3.09 3.10
CA GLY A 60 2.71 -3.73 3.95
C GLY A 60 4.13 -3.24 3.68
N ILE A 61 5.08 -3.76 4.45
CA ILE A 61 6.50 -3.47 4.33
C ILE A 61 7.25 -4.78 4.06
N PRO A 62 8.15 -4.85 3.06
CA PRO A 62 8.91 -6.06 2.77
C PRO A 62 9.68 -6.58 3.99
N PRO A 63 9.74 -7.91 4.22
CA PRO A 63 10.39 -8.49 5.39
C PRO A 63 11.82 -7.99 5.66
N SER A 64 12.63 -7.80 4.62
CA SER A 64 14.03 -7.37 4.80
C SER A 64 14.19 -5.86 5.05
N TRP A 65 13.14 -5.07 4.89
CA TRP A 65 13.23 -3.61 5.02
C TRP A 65 13.19 -3.18 6.48
N GLY A 66 14.25 -2.48 6.90
CA GLY A 66 14.24 -1.68 8.12
C GLY A 66 13.66 -0.28 7.91
N GLU A 67 13.45 0.45 9.01
CA GLU A 67 12.81 1.76 9.01
C GLU A 67 13.49 2.76 8.05
N ASN A 68 14.82 2.79 8.04
CA ASN A 68 15.58 3.66 7.13
C ASN A 68 15.30 3.37 5.65
N THR A 69 15.19 2.09 5.27
CA THR A 69 14.89 1.71 3.88
C THR A 69 13.48 2.12 3.51
N VAL A 70 12.51 1.89 4.40
CA VAL A 70 11.10 2.27 4.20
C VAL A 70 11.00 3.77 3.88
N PHE A 71 11.53 4.63 4.76
CA PHE A 71 11.41 6.07 4.56
C PHE A 71 12.23 6.59 3.40
N LYS A 72 13.41 6.03 3.15
CA LYS A 72 14.22 6.43 1.99
C LYS A 72 13.49 6.13 0.68
N GLN A 73 12.95 4.92 0.54
CA GLN A 73 12.30 4.52 -0.70
C GLN A 73 10.95 5.20 -0.88
N SER A 74 10.16 5.35 0.20
CA SER A 74 8.91 6.09 0.14
C SER A 74 9.12 7.56 -0.23
N SER A 75 10.15 8.21 0.34
CA SER A 75 10.41 9.63 0.07
C SER A 75 10.81 9.89 -1.38
N ILE A 76 11.50 8.95 -2.04
CA ILE A 76 11.83 9.07 -3.47
C ILE A 76 10.56 9.02 -4.32
N VAL A 77 9.65 8.08 -4.04
CA VAL A 77 8.35 8.01 -4.73
C VAL A 77 7.54 9.29 -4.52
N GLU A 78 7.49 9.78 -3.27
CA GLU A 78 6.76 11.00 -2.90
C GLU A 78 7.33 12.23 -3.63
N GLN A 79 8.66 12.35 -3.75
CA GLN A 79 9.31 13.43 -4.51
C GLN A 79 8.90 13.42 -5.98
N TYR A 80 8.81 12.24 -6.61
CA TYR A 80 8.34 12.12 -7.99
C TYR A 80 6.86 12.48 -8.15
N LEU A 81 6.02 12.07 -7.19
CA LEU A 81 4.60 12.44 -7.17
C LEU A 81 4.38 13.96 -7.04
N GLN A 82 5.31 14.65 -6.39
CA GLN A 82 5.27 16.10 -6.18
C GLN A 82 6.04 16.88 -7.26
N SER A 83 6.59 16.20 -8.25
CA SER A 83 7.38 16.81 -9.33
C SER A 83 6.51 17.30 -10.49
N ASN A 84 7.09 18.15 -11.35
CA ASN A 84 6.42 18.62 -12.56
C ASN A 84 6.19 17.50 -13.61
N ASP A 85 6.96 16.41 -13.54
CA ASP A 85 6.91 15.28 -14.49
C ASP A 85 6.06 14.10 -13.98
N VAL A 86 5.20 14.34 -12.98
CA VAL A 86 4.39 13.31 -12.31
C VAL A 86 3.58 12.44 -13.27
N GLY A 87 3.03 12.99 -14.36
CA GLY A 87 2.27 12.20 -15.34
C GLY A 87 3.13 11.13 -16.04
N ALA A 88 4.38 11.48 -16.40
CA ALA A 88 5.32 10.52 -16.98
C ALA A 88 5.77 9.49 -15.94
N PHE A 89 6.03 9.92 -14.71
CA PHE A 89 6.36 9.02 -13.61
C PHE A 89 5.25 7.97 -13.39
N ILE A 90 4.01 8.40 -13.18
CA ILE A 90 2.87 7.50 -12.93
C ILE A 90 2.71 6.46 -14.04
N ASN A 91 2.88 6.85 -15.31
CA ASN A 91 2.82 5.93 -16.44
C ASN A 91 3.87 4.84 -16.40
N ASN A 92 5.08 5.15 -15.94
CA ASN A 92 6.12 4.16 -15.76
C ASN A 92 5.82 3.23 -14.59
N MET A 93 4.99 3.63 -13.62
CA MET A 93 4.73 2.83 -12.42
C MET A 93 3.68 1.73 -12.60
N TYR A 94 2.94 1.72 -13.70
CA TYR A 94 1.85 0.77 -13.96
C TYR A 94 2.35 -0.59 -14.49
N ASP A 95 3.32 -1.18 -13.79
CA ASP A 95 3.91 -2.50 -14.06
C ASP A 95 4.09 -3.27 -12.73
N ASN A 96 3.97 -4.59 -12.79
CA ASN A 96 4.22 -5.47 -11.65
C ASN A 96 5.73 -5.71 -11.43
N ARG A 97 6.57 -5.45 -12.44
CA ARG A 97 8.03 -5.64 -12.36
C ARG A 97 8.74 -4.39 -11.81
N PRO A 98 9.86 -4.57 -11.10
CA PRO A 98 10.48 -5.84 -10.70
C PRO A 98 9.73 -6.53 -9.56
N TYR A 99 9.81 -7.87 -9.50
CA TYR A 99 9.16 -8.65 -8.45
C TYR A 99 9.97 -8.73 -7.16
N THR A 100 11.29 -8.66 -7.23
CA THR A 100 12.21 -8.88 -6.10
C THR A 100 12.99 -7.60 -5.82
N TRP A 101 13.10 -7.25 -4.54
CA TRP A 101 13.91 -6.12 -4.11
C TRP A 101 15.41 -6.42 -4.28
N SER A 102 16.17 -5.41 -4.72
CA SER A 102 17.63 -5.41 -4.63
C SER A 102 18.13 -3.98 -4.45
N ASN A 103 19.24 -3.81 -3.75
CA ASN A 103 19.91 -2.51 -3.66
C ASN A 103 20.50 -2.05 -5.01
N ASP A 104 20.62 -2.95 -5.98
CA ASP A 104 21.14 -2.66 -7.32
C ASP A 104 20.04 -2.25 -8.32
N LEU A 105 18.78 -2.20 -7.90
CA LEU A 105 17.70 -1.68 -8.74
C LEU A 105 18.00 -0.23 -9.10
N ASN A 106 17.78 0.13 -10.36
CA ASN A 106 17.76 1.54 -10.73
C ASN A 106 16.58 2.25 -10.04
N GLU A 107 16.60 3.57 -10.02
CA GLU A 107 15.65 4.37 -9.27
C GLU A 107 14.18 4.14 -9.68
N MET A 108 13.90 3.98 -10.98
CA MET A 108 12.54 3.73 -11.47
C MET A 108 12.04 2.34 -11.10
N ASP A 109 12.92 1.33 -11.19
CA ASP A 109 12.62 -0.03 -10.74
C ASP A 109 12.40 -0.10 -9.23
N ALA A 110 13.20 0.65 -8.46
CA ALA A 110 13.04 0.79 -7.02
C ALA A 110 11.72 1.48 -6.66
N CYS A 111 11.33 2.56 -7.37
CA CYS A 111 10.04 3.22 -7.20
C CYS A 111 8.87 2.27 -7.48
N ARG A 112 8.92 1.54 -8.60
CA ARG A 112 7.91 0.53 -8.95
C ARG A 112 7.75 -0.53 -7.88
N TYR A 113 8.87 -1.10 -7.45
CA TYR A 113 8.87 -2.08 -6.37
C TYR A 113 8.24 -1.50 -5.10
N THR A 114 8.65 -0.29 -4.71
CA THR A 114 8.16 0.40 -3.51
C THR A 114 6.65 0.62 -3.55
N ILE A 115 6.11 1.13 -4.66
CA ILE A 115 4.66 1.31 -4.86
C ILE A 115 3.94 -0.02 -4.75
N ASN A 116 4.45 -1.05 -5.42
CA ASN A 116 3.84 -2.37 -5.39
C ASN A 116 3.86 -2.98 -3.98
N ALA A 117 4.97 -2.84 -3.25
CA ALA A 117 5.09 -3.32 -1.88
C ALA A 117 4.13 -2.56 -0.94
N CYS A 118 4.22 -1.23 -0.92
CA CYS A 118 3.47 -0.39 0.01
C CYS A 118 1.97 -0.34 -0.27
N MET A 119 1.53 -0.56 -1.52
CA MET A 119 0.12 -0.40 -1.90
C MET A 119 -0.57 -1.69 -2.33
N ARG A 120 0.16 -2.75 -2.69
CA ARG A 120 -0.45 -3.94 -3.33
C ARG A 120 -0.08 -5.27 -2.69
N MET A 121 0.95 -5.32 -1.85
CA MET A 121 1.47 -6.55 -1.29
C MET A 121 0.45 -7.28 -0.40
N ARG A 122 0.41 -8.60 -0.55
CA ARG A 122 -0.24 -9.53 0.38
C ARG A 122 0.75 -10.59 0.82
N PHE A 123 1.22 -11.34 -0.16
CA PHE A 123 2.22 -12.40 0.02
C PHE A 123 3.55 -12.00 -0.58
N CYS A 124 4.62 -12.50 0.03
CA CYS A 124 5.98 -12.40 -0.50
C CYS A 124 6.81 -13.60 -0.06
N LYS A 125 7.95 -13.79 -0.71
CA LYS A 125 9.02 -14.69 -0.25
C LYS A 125 9.89 -13.99 0.80
N ALA A 126 10.76 -14.75 1.45
CA ALA A 126 11.71 -14.23 2.43
C ALA A 126 12.83 -13.38 1.81
N ASP A 127 13.01 -13.46 0.49
CA ASP A 127 13.90 -12.62 -0.32
C ASP A 127 13.20 -11.37 -0.88
N ASP A 128 12.04 -11.02 -0.31
CA ASP A 128 11.21 -9.88 -0.73
C ASP A 128 10.62 -10.00 -2.15
N THR A 129 10.59 -11.19 -2.76
CA THR A 129 9.84 -11.40 -4.01
C THR A 129 8.33 -11.28 -3.77
N LEU A 130 7.68 -10.31 -4.41
CA LEU A 130 6.25 -10.02 -4.30
C LEU A 130 5.39 -11.01 -5.11
N GLU A 131 4.19 -11.25 -4.61
CA GLU A 131 3.14 -12.07 -5.23
C GLU A 131 1.86 -11.24 -5.38
N PHE A 132 1.21 -11.28 -6.55
CA PHE A 132 0.06 -10.41 -6.86
C PHE A 132 -1.20 -11.15 -7.30
N ASP A 133 -1.11 -12.43 -7.69
CA ASP A 133 -2.21 -13.18 -8.25
C ASP A 133 -3.15 -13.69 -7.15
N HIS A 134 -2.58 -14.08 -6.00
CA HIS A 134 -3.37 -14.62 -4.89
C HIS A 134 -3.96 -13.52 -4.00
N LYS A 135 -5.27 -13.61 -3.78
CA LYS A 135 -6.06 -12.56 -3.09
C LYS A 135 -6.84 -13.08 -1.89
N MET A 136 -6.66 -14.36 -1.54
CA MET A 136 -7.38 -15.01 -0.44
C MET A 136 -6.68 -14.76 0.90
N ASN A 137 -7.19 -15.37 1.97
CA ASN A 137 -6.69 -15.18 3.34
C ASN A 137 -5.25 -15.71 3.52
N HIS A 138 -4.57 -15.24 4.58
CA HIS A 138 -3.14 -15.53 4.82
C HIS A 138 -2.79 -17.02 4.94
N ASP A 139 -3.74 -17.86 5.36
CA ASP A 139 -3.61 -19.31 5.53
C ASP A 139 -3.70 -20.11 4.22
N THR A 140 -3.88 -19.41 3.09
CA THR A 140 -3.98 -20.03 1.75
C THR A 140 -2.81 -19.63 0.85
N ALA A 141 -1.69 -19.20 1.42
CA ALA A 141 -0.53 -18.72 0.66
C ALA A 141 -0.10 -19.70 -0.45
N PRO A 142 0.25 -19.21 -1.65
CA PRO A 142 0.82 -20.06 -2.69
C PRO A 142 2.12 -20.73 -2.24
N GLU A 143 2.49 -21.83 -2.90
CA GLU A 143 3.71 -22.57 -2.57
C GLU A 143 4.95 -21.67 -2.61
N GLY A 144 5.74 -21.71 -1.52
CA GLY A 144 6.95 -20.90 -1.38
C GLY A 144 6.73 -19.46 -0.94
N PHE A 145 5.48 -19.00 -0.81
CA PHE A 145 5.14 -17.67 -0.33
C PHE A 145 4.55 -17.72 1.08
N LYS A 146 4.60 -16.59 1.79
CA LYS A 146 3.90 -16.36 3.06
C LYS A 146 3.31 -14.96 3.05
N ALA A 147 2.30 -14.71 3.90
CA ALA A 147 1.87 -13.33 4.14
C ALA A 147 3.08 -12.51 4.63
N TRP A 148 3.21 -11.27 4.17
CA TRP A 148 4.43 -10.47 4.41
C TRP A 148 4.82 -10.36 5.89
N PHE A 149 3.84 -10.40 6.79
CA PHE A 149 4.01 -10.29 8.24
C PHE A 149 4.30 -11.61 8.96
N LEU A 150 4.25 -12.76 8.28
CA LEU A 150 4.50 -14.11 8.85
C LEU A 150 5.93 -14.61 8.62
N HIS A 151 6.83 -13.74 8.15
CA HIS A 151 8.26 -14.08 7.99
C HIS A 151 9.00 -13.85 9.31
N ASP A 152 9.63 -14.90 9.84
CA ASP A 152 10.32 -14.86 11.15
C ASP A 152 11.53 -13.90 11.16
N ASN A 153 12.14 -13.70 9.99
CA ASN A 153 13.28 -12.79 9.78
C ASN A 153 12.84 -11.35 9.46
N ARG A 154 11.56 -11.00 9.60
CA ARG A 154 11.08 -9.63 9.40
C ARG A 154 11.83 -8.66 10.31
N VAL A 155 12.48 -7.66 9.71
CA VAL A 155 13.31 -6.69 10.43
C VAL A 155 12.49 -5.86 11.42
N LEU A 156 11.30 -5.43 11.01
CA LEU A 156 10.39 -4.61 11.81
C LEU A 156 9.39 -5.44 12.64
N LYS A 157 9.82 -6.60 13.16
CA LYS A 157 8.91 -7.52 13.88
C LYS A 157 8.36 -6.98 15.21
N GLU A 158 9.09 -6.06 15.86
CA GLU A 158 8.70 -5.40 17.12
C GLU A 158 8.09 -4.00 16.89
N THR A 159 7.87 -3.62 15.63
CA THR A 159 7.29 -2.32 15.27
C THR A 159 5.81 -2.50 14.97
N ASP A 160 4.95 -1.73 15.63
CA ASP A 160 3.52 -1.77 15.34
C ASP A 160 3.27 -1.26 13.91
N ILE A 161 2.71 -2.12 13.05
CA ILE A 161 2.36 -1.79 11.67
C ILE A 161 0.85 -1.87 11.51
N PHE A 162 0.24 -0.74 11.15
CA PHE A 162 -1.17 -0.60 10.81
C PHE A 162 -1.30 -0.55 9.30
N PHE A 163 -2.13 -1.43 8.74
CA PHE A 163 -2.30 -1.50 7.29
C PHE A 163 -3.71 -1.88 6.85
N GLY A 164 -4.02 -1.72 5.58
CA GLY A 164 -5.29 -2.05 4.95
C GLY A 164 -5.12 -2.92 3.71
N HIS A 165 -5.85 -2.60 2.64
CA HIS A 165 -5.81 -3.25 1.31
C HIS A 165 -6.29 -4.70 1.22
N TRP A 166 -6.05 -5.50 2.25
CA TRP A 166 -6.30 -6.93 2.26
C TRP A 166 -7.65 -7.26 2.90
N SER A 167 -8.74 -6.84 2.25
CA SER A 167 -10.11 -6.99 2.76
C SER A 167 -10.57 -8.42 3.09
N THR A 168 -9.94 -9.44 2.50
CA THR A 168 -10.22 -10.87 2.77
C THR A 168 -9.47 -11.40 3.99
N LEU A 169 -8.57 -10.61 4.57
CA LEU A 169 -7.71 -11.01 5.67
C LEU A 169 -8.51 -11.11 6.97
N SER A 170 -8.40 -12.25 7.64
CA SER A 170 -9.07 -12.50 8.91
C SER A 170 -8.22 -13.36 9.83
N LYS A 171 -8.58 -13.39 11.12
CA LYS A 171 -7.91 -14.23 12.14
C LYS A 171 -6.39 -14.01 12.19
N VAL A 172 -5.98 -12.75 12.21
CA VAL A 172 -4.57 -12.38 12.40
C VAL A 172 -4.31 -12.24 13.90
N GLY A 173 -3.47 -13.14 14.43
CA GLY A 173 -3.01 -13.13 15.83
C GLY A 173 -1.54 -12.75 15.98
N GLN A 174 -0.95 -12.13 14.95
CA GLN A 174 0.46 -11.75 14.95
C GLN A 174 0.66 -10.47 15.78
N ALA A 175 1.57 -10.50 16.75
CA ALA A 175 1.94 -9.32 17.51
C ALA A 175 2.47 -8.20 16.59
N HIS A 176 2.18 -6.95 16.95
CA HIS A 176 2.61 -5.75 16.22
C HIS A 176 2.05 -5.62 14.79
N VAL A 177 0.98 -6.34 14.45
CA VAL A 177 0.38 -6.34 13.11
C VAL A 177 -1.12 -6.08 13.23
N TYR A 178 -1.57 -4.95 12.71
CA TYR A 178 -2.95 -4.49 12.85
C TYR A 178 -3.59 -4.27 11.48
N PRO A 179 -4.26 -5.30 10.91
CA PRO A 179 -5.02 -5.15 9.68
C PRO A 179 -6.34 -4.42 9.94
N MET A 180 -6.50 -3.26 9.32
CA MET A 180 -7.64 -2.35 9.52
C MET A 180 -8.68 -2.44 8.39
N ASP A 181 -8.34 -3.06 7.26
CA ASP A 181 -9.30 -3.29 6.18
C ASP A 181 -10.20 -4.49 6.50
N GLN A 182 -11.41 -4.18 6.95
CA GLN A 182 -12.46 -5.16 7.24
C GLN A 182 -13.51 -5.20 6.11
N GLY A 183 -13.15 -4.77 4.90
CA GLY A 183 -13.94 -4.96 3.68
C GLY A 183 -15.26 -4.19 3.64
N CYS A 184 -15.33 -2.97 4.18
CA CYS A 184 -16.54 -2.14 4.19
C CYS A 184 -17.23 -2.05 2.81
N ALA A 185 -16.48 -1.77 1.74
CA ALA A 185 -17.02 -1.68 0.38
C ALA A 185 -17.65 -3.00 -0.14
N TRP A 186 -17.39 -4.12 0.54
CA TRP A 186 -17.88 -5.46 0.22
C TRP A 186 -18.98 -5.93 1.18
N GLY A 187 -19.62 -5.01 1.92
CA GLY A 187 -20.63 -5.35 2.95
C GLY A 187 -20.02 -5.84 4.27
N GLY A 188 -18.74 -5.55 4.48
CA GLY A 188 -18.05 -5.80 5.74
C GLY A 188 -18.25 -4.67 6.74
N ARG A 189 -17.16 -4.18 7.34
CA ARG A 189 -17.23 -3.14 8.38
C ARG A 189 -16.22 -2.03 8.12
N LEU A 190 -16.59 -0.80 8.47
CA LEU A 190 -15.62 0.29 8.61
C LEU A 190 -15.13 0.31 10.05
N SER A 191 -13.82 0.26 10.23
CA SER A 191 -13.21 0.11 11.56
C SER A 191 -12.20 1.21 11.85
N VAL A 192 -12.11 1.58 13.12
CA VAL A 192 -11.08 2.47 13.67
C VAL A 192 -10.44 1.79 14.87
N ILE A 193 -9.15 2.04 15.08
CA ILE A 193 -8.43 1.55 16.25
C ILE A 193 -7.99 2.74 17.10
N ARG A 194 -8.31 2.68 18.39
CA ARG A 194 -7.76 3.62 19.37
C ARG A 194 -6.35 3.15 19.71
N LEU A 195 -5.37 4.03 19.60
CA LEU A 195 -3.98 3.61 19.77
C LEU A 195 -3.72 3.21 21.23
N GLU A 196 -4.15 3.97 22.22
CA GLU A 196 -3.78 3.80 23.63
C GLU A 196 -3.96 2.37 24.16
N ASP A 197 -5.03 1.69 23.76
CA ASP A 197 -5.40 0.35 24.22
C ASP A 197 -5.61 -0.66 23.08
N ARG A 198 -5.34 -0.24 21.84
CA ARG A 198 -5.58 -1.03 20.62
C ARG A 198 -7.02 -1.51 20.48
N GLN A 199 -7.98 -0.84 21.12
CA GLN A 199 -9.40 -1.21 21.01
C GLN A 199 -9.92 -0.85 19.62
N ILE A 200 -10.55 -1.84 18.96
CA ILE A 200 -11.18 -1.66 17.65
C ILE A 200 -12.66 -1.34 17.84
N PHE A 201 -13.11 -0.28 17.16
CA PHE A 201 -14.51 0.10 17.02
C PHE A 201 -14.90 -0.04 15.56
N SER A 202 -16.10 -0.56 15.30
CA SER A 202 -16.53 -0.79 13.93
C SER A 202 -18.02 -0.52 13.74
N VAL A 203 -18.38 -0.06 12.55
CA VAL A 203 -19.76 0.09 12.08
C VAL A 203 -19.99 -0.79 10.87
N ASN A 204 -21.23 -1.25 10.67
CA ASN A 204 -21.60 -1.98 9.46
C ASN A 204 -21.64 -1.03 8.27
N CYS A 205 -21.22 -1.57 7.13
CA CYS A 205 -21.54 -1.06 5.81
C CYS A 205 -22.64 -1.97 5.24
#